data_AF-X1GN24-F1
#
_entry.id   AF-X1GN24-F1
#
_cell.length_a   1.000
_cell.length_b   1.000
_cell.length_c   1.000
_cell.angle_alpha   90.00
_cell.angle_beta   90.00
_cell.angle_gamma   90.00
#
_symmetry.space_group_name_H-M   'P 1'
#
loop_
_entity.id
_entity.type
_entity.pdbx_description
1 polymer ?
#
loop_
_entity_poly.entity_id
_entity_poly.type
_entity_poly.pdbx_seq_one_letter_code
_entity_poly.pdbx_strand_id
1 'polypeptide(L)'
;CIINAGLNTKKIGTMYMTIPRRIAIKAVFIGLESAKDAAMKAPTATGGVKDEIELARMSPKEFRSIVADGKWTGSTMNACRDYVQANLVIVPRNVAFDFLLFCIRNPKPCPILEVGDPGDPYTKLVAMRADITTDLPGYQILENGKVVAEPTDIREYWKDDYVFYLLGCSLSFEWLFKAADIQYRFIGTYKSNIQVIPVGRFTGYYVVTCRLFRGAYDAIRAVEITTRYPRVHGGPVHIGSPATIGIEDLYHPLRPVSSSPIEPMAPDEVPLFWACGVTPRNIAAEVKLPLMITHGVGRSFVTDWLTRELT
;
A
#
# COMPACT_ATOMS: atom_id res chain seq x y z
N CYS A 1 -23.67 -39.25 34.12
CA CYS A 1 -24.54 -40.39 33.82
C CYS A 1 -24.59 -40.55 32.30
N ILE A 2 -23.83 -41.53 31.81
CA ILE A 2 -23.78 -41.94 30.40
C ILE A 2 -25.07 -42.72 30.13
N ILE A 3 -25.82 -42.37 29.09
CA ILE A 3 -26.72 -43.33 28.46
C ILE A 3 -26.38 -43.36 26.98
N ASN A 4 -25.82 -44.51 26.63
CA ASN A 4 -25.47 -44.98 25.31
C ASN A 4 -26.62 -45.90 24.89
N ALA A 5 -27.17 -45.72 23.71
CA ALA A 5 -28.04 -46.72 23.07
C ALA A 5 -27.87 -46.61 21.56
N GLY A 6 -26.92 -47.36 21.03
CA GLY A 6 -26.94 -47.75 19.63
C GLY A 6 -27.96 -48.86 19.41
N LEU A 7 -28.61 -48.89 18.25
CA LEU A 7 -28.35 -49.91 17.23
C LEU A 7 -29.38 -49.88 16.09
N ASN A 8 -28.80 -49.79 14.90
CA ASN A 8 -29.04 -50.65 13.74
C ASN A 8 -29.98 -50.23 12.60
N THR A 9 -29.34 -50.39 11.45
CA THR A 9 -29.68 -50.22 10.05
C THR A 9 -30.90 -50.97 9.56
N LYS A 10 -31.64 -50.36 8.62
CA LYS A 10 -32.24 -51.04 7.46
C LYS A 10 -32.37 -50.07 6.29
N LYS A 11 -31.85 -50.50 5.13
CA LYS A 11 -31.90 -49.84 3.82
C LYS A 11 -33.33 -49.78 3.27
N ILE A 12 -33.60 -48.80 2.41
CA ILE A 12 -34.04 -48.89 0.99
C ILE A 12 -34.84 -47.63 0.63
N GLY A 13 -34.51 -46.99 -0.50
CA GLY A 13 -35.45 -46.13 -1.23
C GLY A 13 -34.86 -44.84 -1.78
N THR A 14 -34.16 -44.92 -2.91
CA THR A 14 -33.77 -43.78 -3.73
C THR A 14 -35.01 -43.17 -4.40
N MET A 15 -35.22 -41.85 -4.29
CA MET A 15 -35.92 -41.12 -5.35
C MET A 15 -35.44 -39.67 -5.43
N TYR A 16 -35.09 -39.30 -6.66
CA TYR A 16 -34.48 -38.06 -7.09
C TYR A 16 -35.42 -36.85 -6.91
N MET A 17 -34.88 -35.72 -6.44
CA MET A 17 -35.38 -34.40 -6.86
C MET A 17 -34.22 -33.46 -7.17
N THR A 18 -34.02 -33.30 -8.47
CA THR A 18 -33.11 -32.37 -9.13
C THR A 18 -33.73 -30.97 -9.10
N ILE A 19 -32.99 -29.95 -8.64
CA ILE A 19 -33.28 -28.54 -8.94
C ILE A 19 -31.95 -27.87 -9.35
N PRO A 20 -31.72 -27.58 -10.64
CA PRO A 20 -30.59 -26.75 -11.03
C PRO A 20 -31.02 -25.27 -11.10
N ARG A 21 -30.46 -24.44 -10.20
CA ARG A 21 -30.31 -23.00 -10.43
C ARG A 21 -29.09 -22.79 -11.33
N ARG A 22 -29.31 -22.33 -12.57
CA ARG A 22 -28.28 -21.63 -13.36
C ARG A 22 -28.64 -20.17 -13.44
N ILE A 23 -27.92 -19.32 -12.71
CA ILE A 23 -27.70 -17.93 -13.10
C ILE A 23 -26.19 -17.79 -13.25
N ALA A 24 -25.74 -17.75 -14.50
CA ALA A 24 -24.35 -17.49 -14.84
C ALA A 24 -24.09 -15.98 -14.66
N ILE A 25 -23.27 -15.60 -13.69
CA ILE A 25 -22.65 -14.28 -13.67
C ILE A 25 -21.39 -14.39 -14.53
N LYS A 26 -21.46 -13.84 -15.74
CA LYS A 26 -20.27 -13.57 -16.56
C LYS A 26 -19.44 -12.51 -15.83
N ALA A 27 -18.30 -12.92 -15.28
CA ALA A 27 -17.25 -11.99 -14.88
C ALA A 27 -16.69 -11.34 -16.15
N VAL A 28 -16.89 -10.02 -16.26
CA VAL A 28 -16.28 -9.18 -17.30
C VAL A 28 -14.83 -8.91 -16.87
N PHE A 29 -13.90 -9.72 -17.36
CA PHE A 29 -12.48 -9.38 -17.35
C PHE A 29 -12.24 -8.32 -18.44
N ILE A 30 -12.12 -7.05 -18.04
CA ILE A 30 -11.61 -5.99 -18.90
C ILE A 30 -10.47 -5.29 -18.16
N GLY A 31 -9.25 -5.46 -18.67
CA GLY A 31 -8.17 -4.47 -18.53
C GLY A 31 -7.24 -4.62 -17.33
N LEU A 32 -6.42 -5.68 -17.29
CA LEU A 32 -5.18 -5.73 -16.50
C LEU A 32 -3.93 -6.11 -17.33
N GLU A 33 -4.05 -6.16 -18.67
CA GLU A 33 -2.96 -6.62 -19.55
C GLU A 33 -1.88 -5.58 -19.86
N SER A 34 -2.01 -4.32 -19.45
CA SER A 34 -0.98 -3.29 -19.72
C SER A 34 0.02 -3.04 -18.58
N ALA A 35 0.03 -3.87 -17.53
CA ALA A 35 0.93 -3.69 -16.37
C ALA A 35 2.05 -4.76 -16.28
N LYS A 36 2.14 -5.68 -17.26
CA LYS A 36 3.14 -6.76 -17.25
C LYS A 36 4.55 -6.30 -17.66
N ASP A 37 4.70 -5.13 -18.26
CA ASP A 37 6.00 -4.64 -18.77
C ASP A 37 6.67 -3.55 -17.92
N ALA A 38 6.14 -3.23 -16.74
CA ALA A 38 6.70 -2.18 -15.86
C ALA A 38 7.45 -2.70 -14.61
N ALA A 39 7.64 -4.02 -14.47
CA ALA A 39 8.42 -4.60 -13.39
C ALA A 39 9.80 -5.05 -13.88
N MET A 40 10.84 -4.41 -13.32
CA MET A 40 12.26 -4.72 -13.43
C MET A 40 13.00 -4.30 -14.71
N LYS A 41 13.28 -2.99 -14.77
CA LYS A 41 14.62 -2.53 -14.40
C LYS A 41 14.44 -1.42 -13.37
N ALA A 42 15.04 -1.52 -12.20
CA ALA A 42 15.35 -0.30 -11.46
C ALA A 42 16.19 0.55 -12.43
N PRO A 43 15.81 1.81 -12.75
CA PRO A 43 16.66 2.64 -13.55
C PRO A 43 17.98 2.74 -12.81
N THR A 44 19.05 2.22 -13.42
CA THR A 44 20.41 2.47 -12.96
C THR A 44 20.57 3.98 -12.84
N ALA A 45 20.92 4.44 -11.63
CA ALA A 45 21.07 5.84 -11.28
C ALA A 45 21.76 6.61 -12.41
N THR A 46 21.05 7.57 -13.00
CA THR A 46 21.63 8.53 -13.92
C THR A 46 22.37 9.58 -13.09
N GLY A 47 23.63 9.29 -12.77
CA GLY A 47 24.66 10.26 -12.38
C GLY A 47 24.44 11.05 -11.08
N GLY A 48 25.11 10.64 -10.00
CA GLY A 48 25.39 11.54 -8.87
C GLY A 48 25.63 10.84 -7.54
N VAL A 49 24.66 10.04 -7.08
CA VAL A 49 24.73 9.36 -5.78
C VAL A 49 25.13 7.90 -6.02
N LYS A 50 26.40 7.57 -5.71
CA LYS A 50 26.99 6.26 -6.03
C LYS A 50 26.88 5.23 -4.90
N ASP A 51 26.47 5.62 -3.69
CA ASP A 51 26.48 4.74 -2.52
C ASP A 51 25.13 4.75 -1.76
N GLU A 52 24.54 3.57 -1.52
CA GLU A 52 23.33 3.40 -0.71
C GLU A 52 23.54 3.88 0.74
N ILE A 53 24.78 3.82 1.26
CA ILE A 53 25.15 4.31 2.59
C ILE A 53 25.04 5.83 2.65
N GLU A 54 25.42 6.52 1.57
CA GLU A 54 25.32 7.97 1.46
C GLU A 54 23.85 8.40 1.46
N LEU A 55 23.02 7.74 0.64
CA LEU A 55 21.58 7.98 0.55
C LEU A 55 20.86 7.81 1.90
N ALA A 56 21.24 6.77 2.65
CA ALA A 56 20.66 6.49 3.98
C ALA A 56 21.01 7.55 5.02
N ARG A 57 22.13 8.26 4.86
CA ARG A 57 22.64 9.26 5.83
C ARG A 57 22.25 10.70 5.48
N MET A 58 21.73 10.96 4.29
CA MET A 58 21.28 12.29 3.88
C MET A 58 20.18 12.81 4.80
N SER A 59 20.19 14.12 5.07
CA SER A 59 19.01 14.77 5.64
C SER A 59 17.86 14.79 4.61
N PRO A 60 16.60 14.79 5.06
CA PRO A 60 15.45 14.87 4.16
C PRO A 60 15.50 16.08 3.21
N LYS A 61 15.96 17.24 3.70
CA LYS A 61 16.09 18.46 2.89
C LYS A 61 17.12 18.31 1.77
N GLU A 62 18.28 17.73 2.05
CA GLU A 62 19.30 17.45 1.03
C GLU A 62 18.79 16.45 0.00
N PHE A 63 18.12 15.39 0.46
CA PHE A 63 17.53 14.39 -0.44
C PHE A 63 16.47 15.00 -1.36
N ARG A 64 15.53 15.77 -0.83
CA ARG A 64 14.53 16.47 -1.65
C ARG A 64 15.18 17.42 -2.66
N SER A 65 16.25 18.12 -2.28
CA SER A 65 16.99 18.99 -3.19
C SER A 65 17.60 18.24 -4.38
N ILE A 66 18.23 17.09 -4.17
CA ILE A 66 18.81 16.32 -5.29
C ILE A 66 17.73 15.69 -6.17
N VAL A 67 16.57 15.36 -5.59
CA VAL A 67 15.41 14.84 -6.32
C VAL A 67 14.80 15.94 -7.19
N ALA A 68 14.61 17.15 -6.66
CA ALA A 68 14.12 18.30 -7.40
C ALA A 68 15.06 18.70 -8.56
N ASP A 69 16.37 18.50 -8.40
CA ASP A 69 17.38 18.67 -9.46
C ASP A 69 17.38 17.53 -10.50
N GLY A 70 16.56 16.50 -10.33
CA GLY A 70 16.52 15.32 -11.20
C GLY A 70 17.72 14.37 -11.05
N LYS A 71 18.57 14.55 -10.05
CA LYS A 71 19.77 13.72 -9.80
C LYS A 71 19.43 12.35 -9.20
N TRP A 72 18.23 12.19 -8.65
CA TRP A 72 17.73 10.90 -8.14
C TRP A 72 16.27 10.65 -8.55
N THR A 73 16.06 9.59 -9.33
CA THR A 73 14.73 9.12 -9.78
C THR A 73 14.43 7.69 -9.32
N GLY A 74 15.27 7.17 -8.42
CA GLY A 74 15.23 5.80 -7.90
C GLY A 74 14.27 5.60 -6.72
N SER A 75 14.36 4.41 -6.12
CA SER A 75 13.60 4.08 -4.91
C SER A 75 13.97 4.96 -3.73
N THR A 76 13.01 5.28 -2.86
CA THR A 76 13.25 5.97 -1.58
C THR A 76 13.45 5.03 -0.41
N MET A 77 13.29 3.71 -0.58
CA MET A 77 13.27 2.73 0.52
C MET A 77 14.47 2.84 1.49
N ASN A 78 15.65 3.16 0.98
CA ASN A 78 16.89 3.27 1.75
C ASN A 78 17.35 4.73 1.95
N ALA A 79 16.56 5.72 1.54
CA ALA A 79 16.89 7.13 1.72
C ALA A 79 16.51 7.64 3.11
N CYS A 80 17.32 8.55 3.65
CA CYS A 80 17.03 9.31 4.88
C CYS A 80 16.56 8.42 6.02
N ARG A 81 17.46 7.58 6.54
CA ARG A 81 17.17 6.62 7.60
C ARG A 81 16.48 7.30 8.79
N ASP A 82 15.55 6.58 9.40
CA ASP A 82 14.73 7.00 10.55
C ASP A 82 13.67 8.07 10.27
N TYR A 83 13.67 8.71 9.09
CA TYR A 83 12.63 9.67 8.71
C TYR A 83 11.39 9.01 8.12
N VAL A 84 10.24 9.65 8.32
CA VAL A 84 8.96 9.17 7.83
C VAL A 84 8.89 9.37 6.32
N GLN A 85 8.47 8.33 5.62
CA GLN A 85 8.11 8.40 4.21
C GLN A 85 6.59 8.47 4.06
N ALA A 86 6.15 9.29 3.10
CA ALA A 86 4.74 9.54 2.83
C ALA A 86 4.38 9.19 1.39
N ASN A 87 3.27 8.49 1.24
CA ASN A 87 2.59 8.29 -0.03
C ASN A 87 1.88 9.59 -0.43
N LEU A 88 2.09 10.06 -1.65
CA LEU A 88 1.38 11.21 -2.20
C LEU A 88 0.11 10.78 -2.94
N VAL A 89 -0.98 11.52 -2.72
CA VAL A 89 -2.20 11.55 -3.53
C VAL A 89 -2.57 13.00 -3.81
N ILE A 90 -2.87 13.35 -5.05
CA ILE A 90 -3.37 14.66 -5.47
C ILE A 90 -4.66 14.44 -6.24
N VAL A 91 -5.68 15.22 -5.90
CA VAL A 91 -6.97 15.19 -6.58
C VAL A 91 -7.53 16.61 -6.75
N PRO A 92 -8.42 16.84 -7.74
CA PRO A 92 -9.08 18.14 -7.88
C PRO A 92 -10.02 18.44 -6.69
N ARG A 93 -10.23 19.73 -6.41
CA ARG A 93 -11.02 20.22 -5.27
C ARG A 93 -12.42 19.62 -5.19
N ASN A 94 -13.05 19.36 -6.34
CA ASN A 94 -14.41 18.83 -6.42
C ASN A 94 -14.57 17.41 -5.83
N VAL A 95 -13.49 16.65 -5.67
CA VAL A 95 -13.49 15.32 -5.02
C VAL A 95 -12.63 15.28 -3.75
N ALA A 96 -11.89 16.35 -3.47
CA ALA A 96 -10.99 16.44 -2.32
C ALA A 96 -11.71 16.18 -0.98
N PHE A 97 -12.87 16.80 -0.75
CA PHE A 97 -13.60 16.60 0.50
C PHE A 97 -14.06 15.14 0.71
N ASP A 98 -14.58 14.51 -0.35
CA ASP A 98 -14.96 13.08 -0.31
C ASP A 98 -13.74 12.21 -0.03
N PHE A 99 -12.58 12.54 -0.61
CA PHE A 99 -11.33 11.82 -0.35
C PHE A 99 -10.84 12.00 1.10
N LEU A 100 -10.91 13.22 1.65
CA LEU A 100 -10.59 13.47 3.07
C LEU A 100 -11.48 12.65 4.00
N LEU A 101 -12.80 12.67 3.78
CA LEU A 101 -13.74 11.88 4.58
C LEU A 101 -13.51 10.37 4.39
N PHE A 102 -13.14 9.94 3.18
CA PHE A 102 -12.75 8.56 2.90
C PHE A 102 -11.54 8.15 3.73
N CYS A 103 -10.50 8.98 3.80
CA CYS A 103 -9.32 8.73 4.60
C CYS A 103 -9.63 8.67 6.11
N ILE A 104 -10.46 9.59 6.61
CA ILE A 104 -10.90 9.60 8.02
C ILE A 104 -11.63 8.31 8.39
N ARG A 105 -12.49 7.80 7.49
CA ARG A 105 -13.23 6.54 7.72
C ARG A 105 -12.37 5.29 7.52
N ASN A 106 -11.26 5.40 6.79
CA ASN A 106 -10.35 4.30 6.48
C ASN A 106 -8.90 4.63 6.89
N PRO A 107 -8.63 4.90 8.18
CA PRO A 107 -7.35 5.44 8.63
C PRO A 107 -6.20 4.43 8.50
N LYS A 108 -6.49 3.12 8.54
CA LYS A 108 -5.47 2.09 8.34
C LYS A 108 -4.85 2.14 6.94
N PRO A 109 -5.60 2.07 5.83
CA PRO A 109 -5.01 2.23 4.49
C PRO A 109 -4.64 3.68 4.14
N CYS A 110 -5.28 4.67 4.78
CA CYS A 110 -5.11 6.09 4.44
C CYS A 110 -4.77 6.97 5.67
N PRO A 111 -3.65 6.71 6.37
CA PRO A 111 -3.29 7.48 7.54
C PRO A 111 -2.80 8.87 7.12
N ILE A 112 -3.58 9.92 7.35
CA ILE A 112 -3.22 11.28 6.93
C ILE A 112 -2.07 11.81 7.80
N LEU A 113 -1.01 12.29 7.15
CA LEU A 113 0.06 13.08 7.76
C LEU A 113 -0.18 14.57 7.55
N GLU A 114 -0.52 14.97 6.32
CA GLU A 114 -0.80 16.35 5.94
C GLU A 114 -1.79 16.43 4.77
N VAL A 115 -2.57 17.50 4.74
CA VAL A 115 -3.46 17.89 3.64
C VAL A 115 -3.06 19.29 3.19
N GLY A 116 -2.82 19.48 1.90
CA GLY A 116 -2.49 20.77 1.32
C GLY A 116 -3.71 21.68 1.17
N ASP A 117 -3.46 22.98 1.07
CA ASP A 117 -4.51 23.92 0.66
C ASP A 117 -4.73 23.83 -0.86
N PRO A 118 -5.96 24.04 -1.37
CA PRO A 118 -6.23 24.02 -2.81
C PRO A 118 -5.31 24.98 -3.58
N GLY A 119 -4.59 24.44 -4.57
CA GLY A 119 -3.68 25.18 -5.45
C GLY A 119 -2.29 25.44 -4.87
N ASP A 120 -2.07 25.23 -3.57
CA ASP A 120 -0.78 25.42 -2.91
C ASP A 120 0.02 24.10 -2.94
N PRO A 121 1.12 24.01 -3.71
CA PRO A 121 1.94 22.79 -3.78
C PRO A 121 2.88 22.63 -2.58
N TYR A 122 2.94 23.60 -1.67
CA TYR A 122 3.91 23.59 -0.59
C TYR A 122 3.36 22.95 0.69
N THR A 123 4.19 22.10 1.26
CA THR A 123 3.98 21.52 2.59
C THR A 123 4.21 22.55 3.70
N LYS A 124 3.46 22.40 4.80
CA LYS A 124 3.39 23.31 5.95
C LYS A 124 3.70 22.62 7.27
N LEU A 125 3.52 21.30 7.36
CA LEU A 125 3.65 20.55 8.63
C LEU A 125 4.78 19.54 8.61
N VAL A 126 4.80 18.65 7.62
CA VAL A 126 5.71 17.49 7.60
C VAL A 126 7.10 17.85 7.08
N ALA A 127 7.21 18.92 6.30
CA ALA A 127 8.46 19.51 5.84
C ALA A 127 8.16 20.96 5.50
N MET A 128 8.84 21.94 6.10
CA MET A 128 8.45 23.34 5.88
C MET A 128 8.82 23.79 4.46
N ARG A 129 7.82 24.17 3.66
CA ARG A 129 7.97 24.67 2.27
C ARG A 129 8.62 23.69 1.29
N ALA A 130 8.49 22.38 1.51
CA ALA A 130 8.87 21.41 0.48
C ALA A 130 7.82 21.37 -0.63
N ASP A 131 8.26 21.22 -1.87
CA ASP A 131 7.42 21.32 -3.08
C ASP A 131 7.00 19.92 -3.55
N ILE A 132 5.73 19.59 -3.38
CA ILE A 132 5.19 18.27 -3.77
C ILE A 132 5.27 17.99 -5.27
N THR A 133 5.55 19.01 -6.11
CA THR A 133 5.59 18.86 -7.57
C THR A 133 6.95 18.43 -8.09
N THR A 134 8.01 18.59 -7.28
CA THR A 134 9.40 18.27 -7.65
C THR A 134 10.11 17.36 -6.65
N ASP A 135 9.67 17.32 -5.39
CA ASP A 135 10.44 16.70 -4.30
C ASP A 135 10.21 15.18 -4.16
N LEU A 136 9.58 14.54 -5.15
CA LEU A 136 9.44 13.09 -5.26
C LEU A 136 10.20 12.56 -6.48
N PRO A 137 10.88 11.40 -6.39
CA PRO A 137 11.65 10.85 -7.51
C PRO A 137 10.81 10.42 -8.73
N GLY A 138 9.48 10.43 -8.60
CA GLY A 138 8.56 10.09 -9.68
C GLY A 138 7.12 10.07 -9.24
N TYR A 139 6.23 10.18 -10.22
CA TYR A 139 4.79 10.27 -10.04
C TYR A 139 4.07 9.26 -10.95
N GLN A 140 2.79 9.04 -10.71
CA GLN A 140 1.88 8.40 -11.64
C GLN A 140 0.65 9.29 -11.83
N ILE A 141 0.31 9.59 -13.07
CA ILE A 141 -0.90 10.33 -13.42
C ILE A 141 -1.93 9.33 -13.90
N LEU A 142 -3.05 9.27 -13.19
CA LEU A 142 -4.17 8.40 -13.51
C LEU A 142 -5.33 9.22 -14.06
N GLU A 143 -5.76 8.92 -15.28
CA GLU A 143 -6.96 9.49 -15.88
C GLU A 143 -8.00 8.39 -16.11
N ASN A 144 -9.23 8.61 -15.65
CA ASN A 144 -10.32 7.62 -15.71
C ASN A 144 -9.88 6.23 -15.20
N GLY A 145 -9.04 6.23 -14.17
CA GLY A 145 -8.50 5.04 -13.53
C GLY A 145 -7.35 4.32 -14.25
N LYS A 146 -6.78 4.90 -15.32
CA LYS A 146 -5.64 4.34 -16.05
C LYS A 146 -4.42 5.23 -15.91
N VAL A 147 -3.25 4.63 -15.69
CA VAL A 147 -1.98 5.37 -15.72
C VAL A 147 -1.71 5.86 -17.14
N VAL A 148 -1.61 7.18 -17.33
CA VAL A 148 -1.36 7.82 -18.64
C VAL A 148 0.03 8.41 -18.75
N ALA A 149 0.69 8.70 -17.62
CA ALA A 149 2.05 9.22 -17.58
C ALA A 149 2.74 8.89 -16.24
N GLU A 150 4.07 8.80 -16.27
CA GLU A 150 4.91 8.55 -15.10
C GLU A 150 6.10 9.54 -15.04
N PRO A 151 5.83 10.85 -14.87
CA PRO A 151 6.88 11.86 -14.92
C PRO A 151 7.72 11.87 -13.63
N THR A 152 8.85 12.57 -13.67
CA THR A 152 9.70 12.88 -12.50
C THR A 152 9.42 14.26 -11.92
N ASP A 153 8.54 15.03 -12.56
CA ASP A 153 8.17 16.40 -12.23
C ASP A 153 6.71 16.61 -12.66
N ILE A 154 5.89 17.25 -11.82
CA ILE A 154 4.48 17.51 -12.13
C ILE A 154 4.10 18.99 -12.14
N ARG A 155 5.06 19.92 -12.20
CA ARG A 155 4.79 21.38 -12.25
C ARG A 155 3.87 21.75 -13.40
N GLU A 156 4.09 21.17 -14.57
CA GLU A 156 3.24 21.41 -15.77
C GLU A 156 1.85 20.79 -15.65
N TYR A 157 1.66 19.81 -14.76
CA TYR A 157 0.37 19.15 -14.53
C TYR A 157 -0.43 19.77 -13.39
N TRP A 158 0.23 20.55 -12.52
CA TRP A 158 -0.38 21.18 -11.36
C TRP A 158 -1.42 22.22 -11.77
N LYS A 159 -2.49 22.34 -10.97
CA LYS A 159 -3.58 23.30 -11.18
C LYS A 159 -3.98 23.96 -9.86
N ASP A 160 -4.52 25.16 -9.97
CA ASP A 160 -4.91 26.01 -8.84
C ASP A 160 -6.05 25.43 -7.97
N ASP A 161 -6.70 24.36 -8.43
CA ASP A 161 -7.74 23.65 -7.67
C ASP A 161 -7.30 22.28 -7.14
N TYR A 162 -6.04 21.89 -7.32
CA TYR A 162 -5.56 20.60 -6.81
C TYR A 162 -5.32 20.64 -5.31
N VAL A 163 -5.62 19.53 -4.65
CA VAL A 163 -5.38 19.31 -3.22
C VAL A 163 -4.51 18.08 -3.09
N PHE A 164 -3.36 18.22 -2.41
CA PHE A 164 -2.50 17.09 -2.09
C PHE A 164 -2.80 16.50 -0.71
N TYR A 165 -2.51 15.22 -0.56
CA TYR A 165 -2.61 14.43 0.65
C TYR A 165 -1.31 13.65 0.79
N LEU A 166 -0.63 13.84 1.90
CA LEU A 166 0.48 13.00 2.31
C LEU A 166 -0.03 11.98 3.31
N LEU A 167 0.05 10.71 2.93
CA LEU A 167 -0.41 9.57 3.72
C LEU A 167 0.80 8.81 4.25
N GLY A 168 0.76 8.32 5.50
CA GLY A 168 1.82 7.50 6.06
C GLY A 168 2.07 6.23 5.25
N CYS A 169 3.29 5.73 5.32
CA CYS A 169 3.76 4.56 4.58
C CYS A 169 4.37 3.50 5.51
N SER A 170 4.05 2.23 5.24
CA SER A 170 4.59 1.09 6.00
C SER A 170 6.07 0.80 5.72
N LEU A 171 6.72 1.52 4.79
CA LEU A 171 8.16 1.36 4.55
C LEU A 171 8.97 1.64 5.83
N SER A 172 8.47 2.50 6.72
CA SER A 172 9.08 2.74 8.03
C SER A 172 9.09 1.50 8.93
N PHE A 173 8.25 0.49 8.71
CA PHE A 173 8.23 -0.73 9.52
C PHE A 173 9.48 -1.59 9.35
N GLU A 174 10.09 -1.58 8.17
CA GLU A 174 11.27 -2.42 7.90
C GLU A 174 12.42 -2.04 8.85
N TRP A 175 12.58 -0.75 9.14
CA TRP A 175 13.55 -0.26 10.12
C TRP A 175 13.18 -0.63 11.56
N LEU A 176 11.91 -0.57 11.92
CA LEU A 176 11.43 -0.96 13.25
C LEU A 176 11.63 -2.46 13.52
N PHE A 177 11.32 -3.31 12.53
CA PHE A 177 11.53 -4.75 12.63
C PHE A 177 13.01 -5.09 12.72
N LYS A 178 13.85 -4.45 11.89
CA LYS A 178 15.30 -4.61 11.96
C LYS A 178 15.88 -4.18 13.31
N ALA A 179 15.41 -3.07 13.88
CA ALA A 179 15.86 -2.59 15.18
C ALA A 179 15.44 -3.51 16.33
N ALA A 180 14.34 -4.25 16.18
CA ALA A 180 13.81 -5.20 17.15
C ALA A 180 14.27 -6.65 16.89
N ASP A 181 15.16 -6.88 15.92
CA ASP A 181 15.65 -8.19 15.48
C ASP A 181 14.53 -9.18 15.10
N ILE A 182 13.43 -8.67 14.55
CA ILE A 182 12.29 -9.50 14.15
C ILE A 182 12.60 -10.22 12.85
N GLN A 183 12.44 -11.54 12.84
CA GLN A 183 12.66 -12.38 11.66
C GLN A 183 11.37 -12.50 10.83
N TYR A 184 11.43 -12.02 9.59
CA TYR A 184 10.32 -12.11 8.65
C TYR A 184 10.78 -12.14 7.20
N ARG A 185 9.88 -12.56 6.31
CA ARG A 185 10.00 -12.40 4.85
C ARG A 185 8.88 -11.52 4.34
N PHE A 186 9.20 -10.48 3.59
CA PHE A 186 8.21 -9.67 2.89
C PHE A 186 7.89 -10.30 1.53
N ILE A 187 6.64 -10.70 1.35
CA ILE A 187 6.21 -11.47 0.17
C ILE A 187 5.73 -10.56 -0.96
N GLY A 188 4.78 -9.67 -0.67
CA GLY A 188 4.19 -8.83 -1.70
C GLY A 188 2.90 -8.14 -1.28
N THR A 189 2.24 -7.58 -2.30
CA THR A 189 1.00 -6.82 -2.17
C THR A 189 -0.16 -7.58 -2.81
N TYR A 190 -1.33 -7.59 -2.18
CA TYR A 190 -2.50 -8.38 -2.56
C TYR A 190 -3.79 -7.58 -2.48
N LYS A 191 -4.75 -7.88 -3.36
CA LYS A 191 -6.14 -7.46 -3.17
C LYS A 191 -6.80 -8.39 -2.17
N SER A 192 -7.46 -7.83 -1.17
CA SER A 192 -8.25 -8.59 -0.20
C SER A 192 -9.75 -8.48 -0.51
N ASN A 193 -10.58 -9.18 0.26
CA ASN A 193 -12.03 -8.98 0.33
C ASN A 193 -12.46 -8.09 1.50
N ILE A 194 -11.52 -7.46 2.23
CA ILE A 194 -11.83 -6.52 3.32
C ILE A 194 -12.37 -5.24 2.68
N GLN A 195 -13.62 -4.89 2.94
CA GLN A 195 -14.24 -3.71 2.36
C GLN A 195 -13.76 -2.43 3.03
N VAL A 196 -13.63 -1.36 2.23
CA VAL A 196 -13.54 -0.01 2.78
C VAL A 196 -14.88 0.45 3.30
N ILE A 197 -14.86 1.39 4.25
CA ILE A 197 -16.04 2.18 4.59
C ILE A 197 -16.23 3.22 3.48
N PRO A 198 -17.31 3.14 2.68
CA PRO A 198 -17.43 3.93 1.46
C PRO A 198 -17.72 5.42 1.74
N VAL A 199 -17.28 6.28 0.81
CA VAL A 199 -17.61 7.71 0.77
C VAL A 199 -17.79 8.15 -0.68
N GLY A 200 -18.97 8.65 -1.03
CA GLY A 200 -19.27 9.07 -2.40
C GLY A 200 -18.94 7.94 -3.39
N ARG A 201 -18.06 8.25 -4.34
CA ARG A 201 -17.58 7.27 -5.34
C ARG A 201 -16.47 6.34 -4.84
N PHE A 202 -15.84 6.64 -3.70
CA PHE A 202 -14.73 5.84 -3.17
C PHE A 202 -15.28 4.59 -2.50
N THR A 203 -15.36 3.52 -3.28
CA THR A 203 -15.82 2.19 -2.87
C THR A 203 -14.85 1.13 -3.37
N GLY A 204 -14.66 0.03 -2.63
CA GLY A 204 -13.78 -1.05 -3.05
C GLY A 204 -13.27 -1.86 -1.88
N TYR A 205 -12.07 -2.42 -2.04
CA TYR A 205 -11.45 -3.31 -1.06
C TYR A 205 -10.07 -2.82 -0.65
N TYR A 206 -9.66 -3.21 0.55
CA TYR A 206 -8.30 -2.96 1.02
C TYR A 206 -7.31 -3.70 0.13
N VAL A 207 -6.23 -3.00 -0.18
CA VAL A 207 -5.00 -3.63 -0.64
C VAL A 207 -4.11 -3.84 0.58
N VAL A 208 -3.55 -5.03 0.69
CA VAL A 208 -2.74 -5.43 1.85
C VAL A 208 -1.34 -5.86 1.43
N THR A 209 -0.37 -5.70 2.32
CA THR A 209 0.96 -6.31 2.19
C THR A 209 1.05 -7.53 3.09
N CYS A 210 1.72 -8.60 2.65
CA CYS A 210 1.92 -9.82 3.43
C CYS A 210 3.38 -9.97 3.86
N ARG A 211 3.60 -10.21 5.15
CA ARG A 211 4.89 -10.64 5.71
C ARG A 211 4.70 -11.95 6.45
N LEU A 212 5.63 -12.88 6.28
CA LEU A 212 5.67 -14.17 6.98
C LEU A 212 6.68 -14.06 8.12
N PHE A 213 6.23 -14.20 9.36
CA PHE A 213 7.08 -14.07 10.56
C PHE A 213 7.47 -15.44 11.09
N ARG A 214 8.71 -15.58 11.55
CA ARG A 214 9.22 -16.86 12.07
C ARG A 214 8.73 -17.10 13.50
N GLY A 215 7.72 -17.94 13.65
CA GLY A 215 7.13 -18.29 14.94
C GLY A 215 6.20 -17.22 15.51
N ALA A 216 5.47 -17.61 16.56
CA ALA A 216 4.48 -16.75 17.21
C ALA A 216 5.11 -15.55 17.95
N TYR A 217 6.34 -15.70 18.46
CA TYR A 217 7.02 -14.64 19.20
C TYR A 217 7.24 -13.39 18.34
N ASP A 218 7.86 -13.56 17.17
CA ASP A 218 8.14 -12.45 16.24
C ASP A 218 6.86 -11.85 15.68
N ALA A 219 5.85 -12.67 15.41
CA ALA A 219 4.52 -12.21 15.02
C ALA A 219 3.88 -11.30 16.08
N ILE A 220 3.90 -11.71 17.36
CA ILE A 220 3.37 -10.91 18.47
C ILE A 220 4.14 -9.60 18.61
N ARG A 221 5.48 -9.66 18.59
CA ARG A 221 6.35 -8.49 18.68
C ARG A 221 6.09 -7.51 17.53
N ALA A 222 5.88 -8.00 16.31
CA ALA A 222 5.54 -7.17 15.17
C ALA A 222 4.20 -6.45 15.36
N VAL A 223 3.19 -7.11 15.91
CA VAL A 223 1.90 -6.49 16.27
C VAL A 223 2.10 -5.41 17.34
N GLU A 224 2.81 -5.71 18.43
CA GLU A 224 3.06 -4.77 19.53
C GLU A 224 3.77 -3.51 19.06
N ILE A 225 4.79 -3.66 18.21
CA ILE A 225 5.57 -2.54 17.68
C ILE A 225 4.71 -1.71 16.74
N THR A 226 4.11 -2.34 15.72
CA THR A 226 3.39 -1.59 14.68
C THR A 226 2.12 -0.94 15.17
N THR A 227 1.43 -1.51 16.17
CA THR A 227 0.19 -0.93 16.74
C THR A 227 0.43 0.44 17.38
N ARG A 228 1.66 0.74 17.80
CA ARG A 228 2.04 2.05 18.37
C ARG A 228 2.18 3.15 17.32
N TYR A 229 2.11 2.84 16.03
CA TYR A 229 2.33 3.80 14.95
C TYR A 229 1.10 3.90 14.01
N PRO A 230 -0.07 4.35 14.50
CA PRO A 230 -1.29 4.42 13.70
C PRO A 230 -1.17 5.36 12.49
N ARG A 231 -0.27 6.35 12.57
CA ARG A 231 0.00 7.32 11.50
C ARG A 231 0.78 6.75 10.31
N VAL A 232 1.25 5.50 10.38
CA VAL A 232 1.88 4.76 9.28
C VAL A 232 1.27 3.36 9.14
N HIS A 233 -0.06 3.29 9.14
CA HIS A 233 -0.93 2.10 9.01
C HIS A 233 -1.21 1.33 10.30
N GLY A 234 -0.38 1.46 11.33
CA GLY A 234 -0.58 0.81 12.61
C GLY A 234 -0.45 -0.73 12.56
N GLY A 235 -1.15 -1.42 13.46
CA GLY A 235 -1.15 -2.88 13.54
C GLY A 235 -1.83 -3.56 12.34
N PRO A 236 -1.58 -4.87 12.12
CA PRO A 236 -2.10 -5.62 10.98
C PRO A 236 -3.64 -5.58 10.93
N VAL A 237 -4.18 -5.72 9.71
CA VAL A 237 -5.62 -5.89 9.47
C VAL A 237 -6.06 -7.34 9.51
N HIS A 238 -5.13 -8.28 9.37
CA HIS A 238 -5.39 -9.71 9.44
C HIS A 238 -4.14 -10.48 9.89
N ILE A 239 -4.37 -11.59 10.59
CA ILE A 239 -3.34 -12.53 11.06
C ILE A 239 -3.83 -13.94 10.76
N GLY A 240 -2.97 -14.78 10.20
CA GLY A 240 -3.30 -16.16 9.86
C GLY A 240 -3.80 -16.32 8.42
N SER A 241 -4.69 -17.28 8.18
CA SER A 241 -4.95 -17.82 6.84
C SER A 241 -5.29 -16.73 5.79
N PRO A 242 -4.53 -16.62 4.67
CA PRO A 242 -4.79 -15.64 3.60
C PRO A 242 -6.18 -15.80 2.97
N ALA A 243 -6.69 -17.02 2.89
CA ALA A 243 -8.01 -17.30 2.30
C ALA A 243 -9.16 -16.61 3.07
N THR A 244 -8.99 -16.35 4.36
CA THR A 244 -10.00 -15.64 5.19
C THR A 244 -10.24 -14.22 4.69
N ILE A 245 -9.21 -13.61 4.08
CA ILE A 245 -9.28 -12.28 3.49
C ILE A 245 -9.32 -12.31 1.95
N GLY A 246 -9.72 -13.44 1.37
CA GLY A 246 -9.92 -13.59 -0.08
C GLY A 246 -8.64 -13.75 -0.90
N ILE A 247 -7.51 -14.07 -0.26
CA ILE A 247 -6.23 -14.35 -0.95
C ILE A 247 -6.10 -15.87 -1.08
N GLU A 248 -6.45 -16.41 -2.25
CA GLU A 248 -6.39 -17.85 -2.53
C GLU A 248 -4.98 -18.32 -2.90
N ASP A 249 -4.19 -17.43 -3.51
CA ASP A 249 -2.84 -17.72 -3.97
C ASP A 249 -1.84 -16.72 -3.40
N LEU A 250 -1.07 -17.16 -2.41
CA LEU A 250 -0.03 -16.36 -1.79
C LEU A 250 1.20 -16.19 -2.70
N TYR A 251 1.41 -17.07 -3.67
CA TYR A 251 2.63 -17.13 -4.47
C TYR A 251 2.56 -16.28 -5.74
N HIS A 252 1.38 -15.72 -6.04
CA HIS A 252 1.16 -14.79 -7.15
C HIS A 252 0.56 -13.45 -6.66
N PRO A 253 1.34 -12.63 -5.93
CA PRO A 253 0.90 -11.32 -5.50
C PRO A 253 0.62 -10.39 -6.70
N LEU A 254 -0.21 -9.37 -6.48
CA LEU A 254 -0.36 -8.26 -7.44
C LEU A 254 0.97 -7.58 -7.73
N ARG A 255 1.80 -7.49 -6.69
CA ARG A 255 3.16 -6.95 -6.80
C ARG A 255 4.09 -7.73 -5.86
N PRO A 256 4.98 -8.58 -6.39
CA PRO A 256 5.97 -9.27 -5.57
C PRO A 256 7.09 -8.32 -5.14
N VAL A 257 7.74 -8.64 -4.02
CA VAL A 257 8.93 -7.89 -3.55
C VAL A 257 10.16 -8.20 -4.41
N SER A 258 10.24 -9.42 -4.97
CA SER A 258 11.33 -9.90 -5.83
C SER A 258 10.78 -10.59 -7.07
N SER A 259 11.56 -10.66 -8.14
CA SER A 259 11.24 -11.52 -9.31
C SER A 259 11.45 -13.01 -9.03
N SER A 260 12.20 -13.34 -7.98
CA SER A 260 12.41 -14.75 -7.61
C SER A 260 11.08 -15.37 -7.16
N PRO A 261 10.85 -16.65 -7.48
CA PRO A 261 9.71 -17.38 -6.94
C PRO A 261 9.62 -17.25 -5.42
N ILE A 262 8.40 -17.12 -4.91
CA ILE A 262 8.15 -17.08 -3.47
C ILE A 262 8.30 -18.50 -2.92
N GLU A 263 9.27 -18.70 -2.04
CA GLU A 263 9.46 -19.98 -1.36
C GLU A 263 8.24 -20.35 -0.49
N PRO A 264 7.85 -21.64 -0.44
CA PRO A 264 6.75 -22.13 0.38
C PRO A 264 6.82 -21.64 1.84
N MET A 265 5.64 -21.41 2.42
CA MET A 265 5.55 -21.04 3.83
C MET A 265 6.07 -22.18 4.72
N ALA A 266 6.96 -21.88 5.66
CA ALA A 266 7.45 -22.85 6.63
C ALA A 266 6.37 -23.19 7.67
N PRO A 267 6.39 -24.38 8.29
CA PRO A 267 5.36 -24.78 9.26
C PRO A 267 5.24 -23.86 10.48
N ASP A 268 6.32 -23.17 10.85
CA ASP A 268 6.38 -22.21 11.96
C ASP A 268 6.13 -20.76 11.54
N GLU A 269 5.95 -20.48 10.25
CA GLU A 269 5.70 -19.12 9.78
C GLU A 269 4.25 -18.67 10.02
N VAL A 270 4.09 -17.44 10.50
CA VAL A 270 2.79 -16.80 10.72
C VAL A 270 2.60 -15.66 9.72
N PRO A 271 1.60 -15.74 8.81
CA PRO A 271 1.29 -14.68 7.86
C PRO A 271 0.54 -13.53 8.54
N LEU A 272 1.06 -12.32 8.42
CA LEU A 272 0.43 -11.09 8.89
C LEU A 272 0.24 -10.13 7.72
N PHE A 273 -0.89 -9.42 7.72
CA PHE A 273 -1.30 -8.54 6.64
C PHE A 273 -1.54 -7.12 7.15
N TRP A 274 -0.89 -6.13 6.53
CA TRP A 274 -1.10 -4.71 6.82
C TRP A 274 -1.83 -4.04 5.68
N ALA A 275 -2.71 -3.09 6.02
CA ALA A 275 -3.27 -2.18 5.02
C ALA A 275 -2.13 -1.43 4.31
N CYS A 276 -2.29 -1.20 3.01
CA CYS A 276 -1.27 -0.55 2.19
C CYS A 276 -1.78 0.78 1.64
N GLY A 277 -0.91 1.79 1.62
CA GLY A 277 -1.18 3.12 1.07
C GLY A 277 -1.47 3.15 -0.44
N VAL A 278 -1.38 2.02 -1.14
CA VAL A 278 -1.84 1.87 -2.53
C VAL A 278 -3.36 1.62 -2.63
N THR A 279 -4.05 1.34 -1.52
CA THR A 279 -5.52 1.20 -1.49
C THR A 279 -6.25 2.38 -2.15
N PRO A 280 -5.99 3.66 -1.80
CA PRO A 280 -6.65 4.79 -2.45
C PRO A 280 -6.41 4.86 -3.96
N ARG A 281 -5.18 4.57 -4.42
CA ARG A 281 -4.83 4.47 -5.85
C ARG A 281 -5.63 3.38 -6.55
N ASN A 282 -5.69 2.18 -5.98
CA ASN A 282 -6.43 1.06 -6.57
C ASN A 282 -7.94 1.35 -6.63
N ILE A 283 -8.50 1.99 -5.60
CA ILE A 283 -9.90 2.43 -5.62
C ILE A 283 -10.12 3.46 -6.71
N ALA A 284 -9.24 4.46 -6.85
CA ALA A 284 -9.33 5.45 -7.92
C ALA A 284 -9.31 4.79 -9.31
N ALA A 285 -8.53 3.72 -9.49
CA ALA A 285 -8.54 2.91 -10.71
C ALA A 285 -9.88 2.20 -10.94
N GLU A 286 -10.40 1.50 -9.93
CA GLU A 286 -11.64 0.72 -10.01
C GLU A 286 -12.88 1.59 -10.26
N VAL A 287 -12.95 2.74 -9.57
CA VAL A 287 -14.08 3.69 -9.67
C VAL A 287 -13.90 4.65 -10.85
N LYS A 288 -12.82 4.48 -11.63
CA LYS A 288 -12.47 5.31 -12.78
C LYS A 288 -12.51 6.79 -12.45
N LEU A 289 -11.82 7.18 -11.38
CA LEU A 289 -11.73 8.58 -10.98
C LEU A 289 -11.19 9.39 -12.17
N PRO A 290 -11.82 10.54 -12.52
CA PRO A 290 -11.42 11.32 -13.69
C PRO A 290 -9.95 11.69 -13.67
N LEU A 291 -9.42 12.05 -12.50
CA LEU A 291 -8.02 12.35 -12.30
C LEU A 291 -7.56 11.99 -10.88
N MET A 292 -6.40 11.36 -10.76
CA MET A 292 -5.60 11.27 -9.54
C MET A 292 -4.12 11.31 -9.92
N ILE A 293 -3.31 12.08 -9.22
CA ILE A 293 -1.84 11.98 -9.31
C ILE A 293 -1.34 11.34 -8.02
N THR A 294 -0.44 10.36 -8.11
CA THR A 294 0.19 9.75 -6.94
C THR A 294 1.71 9.80 -7.06
N HIS A 295 2.39 9.51 -5.97
CA HIS A 295 3.80 9.11 -6.02
C HIS A 295 4.00 7.88 -6.94
N GLY A 296 5.20 7.76 -7.49
CA GLY A 296 5.65 6.61 -8.24
C GLY A 296 5.88 5.40 -7.33
N VAL A 297 5.85 4.21 -7.91
CA VAL A 297 6.01 2.96 -7.16
C VAL A 297 7.37 2.92 -6.44
N GLY A 298 7.35 2.95 -5.11
CA GLY A 298 8.56 2.99 -4.28
C GLY A 298 9.30 4.34 -4.27
N ARG A 299 8.67 5.41 -4.78
CA ARG A 299 9.23 6.76 -4.91
C ARG A 299 8.47 7.73 -4.01
N SER A 300 8.50 7.50 -2.69
CA SER A 300 7.70 8.23 -1.71
C SER A 300 8.25 9.64 -1.45
N PHE A 301 7.46 10.51 -0.83
CA PHE A 301 7.94 11.78 -0.29
C PHE A 301 8.67 11.55 1.04
N VAL A 302 9.84 12.15 1.25
CA VAL A 302 10.59 12.05 2.52
C VAL A 302 10.32 13.30 3.35
N THR A 303 9.77 13.10 4.55
CA THR A 303 9.41 14.19 5.48
C THR A 303 10.56 14.57 6.41
N ASP A 304 10.42 15.68 7.14
CA ASP A 304 11.33 16.09 8.21
C ASP A 304 10.99 15.45 9.57
N TRP A 305 9.90 14.67 9.66
CA TRP A 305 9.51 13.98 10.88
C TRP A 305 10.28 12.68 11.08
N LEU A 306 10.70 12.42 12.32
CA LEU A 306 11.30 11.15 12.66
C LEU A 306 10.22 10.09 12.91
N THR A 307 10.48 8.86 12.50
CA THR A 307 9.56 7.72 12.71
C THR A 307 9.20 7.55 14.18
N ARG A 308 10.16 7.80 15.09
CA ARG A 308 9.96 7.72 16.53
C ARG A 308 8.98 8.76 17.10
N GLU A 309 8.68 9.82 16.35
CA GLU A 309 7.77 10.90 16.75
C GLU A 309 6.31 10.63 16.31
N LEU A 310 6.07 9.50 15.64
CA LEU A 310 4.74 9.10 15.19
C LEU A 310 3.97 8.22 16.19
N THR A 311 4.54 7.95 17.38
CA THR A 311 3.88 7.19 18.45
C THR A 311 2.75 7.96 19.11
#